data_AF-A0A5D0WL17-F1
#
_entry.id   AF-A0A5D0WL17-F1
#
_cell.length_a   1.000
_cell.length_b   1.000
_cell.length_c   1.000
_cell.angle_alpha   90.00
_cell.angle_beta   90.00
_cell.angle_gamma   90.00
#
_symmetry.space_group_name_H-M   'P 1'
#
loop_
_entity.id
_entity.type
_entity.pdbx_description
1 polymer ?
#
loop_
_entity_poly.entity_id
_entity_poly.type
_entity_poly.pdbx_seq_one_letter_code
_entity_poly.pdbx_strand_id
1 'polypeptide(L)'
;MSGDFDALCCREPQSCADRYHDYIVKSLIAGMIRKDIYREIIKQGYPGKMTAAYDYMNKLIQNQGIEIAVYRSSSIEAIERKKQLNKFDHLSRREIFRFLWMNEDILPKHRDYLMVNYPIIWELYKCVKEFRRVFKEKSLPQLYLFIDRYKESELKPLAIFATGLEKDLEAVENAVMSDLSNGFVEGFNNKLKMIKRTMYGRCGQKLLTAKLMYDPHSKSG
;
A
#
# COMPACT_ATOMS: atom_id res chain seq x y z
N MET A 1 -46.07 55.86 9.98
CA MET A 1 -45.37 54.82 9.18
C MET A 1 -43.92 54.81 9.63
N SER A 2 -43.59 54.03 10.66
CA SER A 2 -42.22 53.79 11.10
C SER A 2 -41.90 52.33 10.76
N GLY A 3 -41.49 52.11 9.51
CA GLY A 3 -41.00 50.81 9.06
C GLY A 3 -39.62 50.60 9.66
N ASP A 4 -39.51 49.63 10.55
CA ASP A 4 -38.26 49.20 11.14
C ASP A 4 -37.33 48.64 10.04
N PHE A 5 -36.21 49.32 9.83
CA PHE A 5 -35.22 48.94 8.80
C PHE A 5 -34.50 47.63 9.15
N ASP A 6 -34.44 47.26 10.43
CA ASP A 6 -33.76 46.02 10.86
C ASP A 6 -34.58 44.77 10.50
N ALA A 7 -35.89 44.91 10.29
CA ALA A 7 -36.75 43.81 9.79
C ALA A 7 -36.42 43.40 8.33
N LEU A 8 -35.76 44.26 7.55
CA LEU A 8 -35.34 43.98 6.16
C LEU A 8 -33.99 43.26 6.05
N CYS A 9 -33.21 43.19 7.14
CA CYS A 9 -31.87 42.60 7.14
C CYS A 9 -31.78 41.21 7.77
N CYS A 10 -32.86 40.67 8.34
CA CYS A 10 -32.97 39.25 8.65
C CYS A 10 -33.25 38.46 7.37
N ARG A 11 -32.22 38.20 6.57
CA ARG A 11 -32.29 37.12 5.58
C ARG A 11 -32.43 35.82 6.35
N GLU A 12 -33.65 35.34 6.58
CA GLU A 12 -33.84 33.91 6.81
C GLU A 12 -33.33 33.22 5.54
N PRO A 13 -32.21 32.48 5.58
CA PRO A 13 -31.93 31.60 4.47
C PRO A 13 -32.89 30.44 4.69
N GLN A 14 -34.14 30.52 4.24
CA GLN A 14 -35.03 29.35 4.24
C GLN A 14 -34.56 28.41 3.12
N SER A 15 -33.43 27.75 3.33
CA SER A 15 -33.16 26.53 2.61
C SER A 15 -34.29 25.56 2.96
N CYS A 16 -34.85 24.86 1.97
CA CYS A 16 -35.88 23.83 2.23
C CYS A 16 -35.42 22.78 3.27
N ALA A 17 -34.11 22.71 3.57
CA ALA A 17 -33.51 21.81 4.53
C ALA A 17 -33.53 22.32 5.98
N ASP A 18 -33.75 23.62 6.24
CA ASP A 18 -33.73 24.16 7.60
C ASP A 18 -34.86 23.63 8.47
N ARG A 19 -36.01 23.30 7.86
CA ARG A 19 -37.12 22.62 8.54
C ARG A 19 -36.73 21.24 9.10
N TYR A 20 -35.66 20.64 8.57
CA TYR A 20 -35.13 19.34 8.98
C TYR A 20 -33.82 19.47 9.77
N HIS A 21 -33.42 20.70 10.15
CA HIS A 21 -32.14 20.99 10.80
C HIS A 21 -31.89 20.11 12.02
N ASP A 22 -32.79 20.13 13.00
CA ASP A 22 -32.64 19.41 14.26
C ASP A 22 -32.52 17.89 14.05
N TYR A 23 -33.34 17.35 13.14
CA TYR A 23 -33.29 15.94 12.78
C TYR A 23 -31.97 15.59 12.09
N ILE A 24 -31.51 16.42 11.14
CA ILE A 24 -30.25 16.23 10.43
C ILE A 24 -29.10 16.27 11.43
N VAL A 25 -28.98 17.30 12.27
CA VAL A 25 -27.91 17.44 13.27
C VAL A 25 -27.90 16.25 14.23
N LYS A 26 -29.05 15.87 14.80
CA LYS A 26 -29.14 14.72 15.71
C LYS A 26 -28.75 13.41 15.02
N SER A 27 -29.14 13.24 13.75
CA SER A 27 -28.81 12.03 12.97
C SER A 27 -27.34 11.99 12.55
N LEU A 28 -26.73 13.13 12.24
CA LEU A 28 -25.30 13.24 11.93
C LEU A 28 -24.45 12.95 13.17
N ILE A 29 -24.83 13.48 14.35
CA ILE A 29 -24.17 13.18 15.64
C ILE A 29 -24.33 11.71 16.02
N ALA A 30 -25.51 11.12 15.76
CA ALA A 30 -25.74 9.68 15.92
C ALA A 30 -25.00 8.82 14.88
N GLY A 31 -24.18 9.43 13.99
CA GLY A 31 -23.35 8.77 13.00
C GLY A 31 -24.12 8.10 11.86
N MET A 32 -25.36 8.54 11.60
CA MET A 32 -26.10 8.10 10.42
C MET A 32 -25.46 8.63 9.13
N ILE A 33 -25.52 7.83 8.08
CA ILE A 33 -24.91 8.17 6.80
C ILE A 33 -25.81 9.19 6.08
N ARG A 34 -25.20 10.19 5.44
CA ARG A 34 -25.89 11.23 4.64
C ARG A 34 -26.95 10.68 3.67
N LYS A 35 -26.73 9.50 3.08
CA LYS A 35 -27.69 8.84 2.19
C LYS A 35 -28.95 8.38 2.90
N ASP A 36 -28.83 7.86 4.12
CA ASP A 36 -29.97 7.37 4.88
C ASP A 36 -30.72 8.54 5.53
N ILE A 37 -30.01 9.58 5.97
CA ILE A 37 -30.62 10.85 6.42
C ILE A 37 -31.45 11.46 5.28
N TYR A 38 -30.89 11.52 4.06
CA TYR A 38 -31.61 12.03 2.89
C TYR A 38 -32.87 11.23 2.55
N ARG A 39 -32.81 9.89 2.66
CA ARG A 39 -33.98 9.03 2.46
C ARG A 39 -35.08 9.32 3.48
N GLU A 40 -34.71 9.56 4.74
CA GLU A 40 -35.67 9.77 5.81
C GLU A 40 -36.32 11.16 5.72
N ILE A 41 -35.56 12.21 5.41
CA ILE A 41 -36.14 13.55 5.20
C ILE A 41 -37.04 13.60 3.95
N ILE A 42 -36.77 12.79 2.90
CA ILE A 42 -37.70 12.66 1.77
C ILE A 42 -39.03 12.07 2.21
N LYS A 43 -39.03 11.01 3.03
CA LYS A 43 -40.28 10.43 3.55
C LYS A 43 -41.07 11.41 4.41
N GLN A 44 -40.36 12.30 5.12
CA GLN A 44 -40.97 13.36 5.92
C GLN A 44 -41.46 14.55 5.07
N GLY A 45 -41.28 14.53 3.75
CA GLY A 45 -41.81 15.53 2.82
C GLY A 45 -40.80 16.60 2.36
N TYR A 46 -39.49 16.31 2.40
CA TYR A 46 -38.47 17.25 1.92
C TYR A 46 -38.62 17.52 0.41
N PRO A 47 -38.82 18.79 -0.02
CA PRO A 47 -39.09 19.12 -1.42
C PRO A 47 -37.82 19.37 -2.25
N GLY A 48 -36.64 19.40 -1.62
CA GLY A 48 -35.39 19.76 -2.28
C GLY A 48 -34.68 18.60 -2.97
N LYS A 49 -33.70 18.95 -3.82
CA LYS A 49 -32.83 17.97 -4.50
C LYS A 49 -31.76 17.40 -3.55
N MET A 50 -31.27 16.20 -3.88
CA MET A 50 -30.22 15.49 -3.14
C MET A 50 -28.96 16.32 -2.94
N THR A 51 -28.51 17.02 -3.99
CA THR A 51 -27.33 17.88 -3.96
C THR A 51 -27.47 19.00 -2.93
N ALA A 52 -28.62 19.69 -2.90
CA ALA A 52 -28.88 20.75 -1.93
C ALA A 52 -28.90 20.24 -0.48
N ALA A 53 -29.47 19.05 -0.24
CA ALA A 53 -29.44 18.42 1.08
C ALA A 53 -28.01 18.03 1.49
N TYR A 54 -27.20 17.54 0.55
CA TYR A 54 -25.82 17.14 0.79
C TYR A 54 -24.93 18.35 1.07
N ASP A 55 -25.11 19.43 0.31
CA ASP A 55 -24.38 20.69 0.54
C ASP A 55 -24.72 21.29 1.90
N TYR A 56 -25.99 21.21 2.32
CA TYR A 56 -26.42 21.62 3.64
C TYR A 56 -25.78 20.76 4.74
N MET A 57 -25.84 19.43 4.62
CA MET A 57 -25.18 18.51 5.54
C MET A 57 -23.66 18.75 5.61
N ASN A 58 -22.99 18.98 4.47
CA ASN A 58 -21.55 19.26 4.41
C ASN A 58 -21.17 20.57 5.13
N LYS A 59 -22.02 21.60 5.03
CA LYS A 59 -21.83 22.84 5.80
C LYS A 59 -21.96 22.60 7.30
N LEU A 60 -22.95 21.80 7.74
CA LEU A 60 -23.10 21.46 9.16
C LEU A 60 -21.91 20.64 9.69
N ILE A 61 -21.44 19.67 8.90
CA ILE A 61 -20.25 18.86 9.21
C ILE A 61 -19.02 19.74 9.43
N GLN A 62 -18.78 20.70 8.53
CA GLN A 62 -17.63 21.62 8.64
C GLN A 62 -17.76 22.58 9.81
N ASN A 63 -18.94 23.16 10.03
CA ASN A 63 -19.16 24.16 11.07
C ASN A 63 -19.16 23.57 12.49
N GLN A 64 -19.62 22.32 12.65
CA GLN A 64 -19.73 21.64 13.95
C GLN A 64 -18.61 20.62 14.20
N GLY A 65 -17.70 20.41 13.24
CA GLY A 65 -16.59 19.46 13.37
C GLY A 65 -17.04 18.00 13.52
N ILE A 66 -18.18 17.62 12.95
CA ILE A 66 -18.76 16.27 13.10
C ILE A 66 -18.01 15.29 12.21
N GLU A 67 -17.37 14.28 12.79
CA GLU A 67 -16.75 13.19 12.02
C GLU A 67 -17.81 12.19 11.55
N ILE A 68 -17.95 12.01 10.23
CA ILE A 68 -18.98 11.14 9.65
C ILE A 68 -18.38 9.95 8.92
N ALA A 69 -19.02 8.79 9.11
CA ALA A 69 -18.87 7.60 8.30
C ALA A 69 -19.21 7.86 6.82
N VAL A 70 -18.19 7.90 5.95
CA VAL A 70 -18.38 8.15 4.51
C VAL A 70 -19.11 6.98 3.82
N TYR A 71 -19.00 5.76 4.35
CA TYR A 71 -19.60 4.54 3.80
C TYR A 71 -20.29 3.71 4.88
N ARG A 72 -21.32 2.93 4.50
CA ARG A 72 -22.04 1.99 5.40
C ARG A 72 -21.14 0.91 6.01
N SER A 73 -20.01 0.63 5.36
CA SER A 73 -18.95 -0.27 5.83
C SER A 73 -18.00 0.36 6.85
N SER A 74 -18.14 1.65 7.15
CA SER A 74 -17.33 2.37 8.15
C SER A 74 -18.23 2.74 9.32
N SER A 75 -18.53 1.80 10.22
CA SER A 75 -19.29 2.07 11.43
C SER A 75 -18.61 3.12 12.32
N ILE A 76 -19.36 3.74 13.25
CA ILE A 76 -18.79 4.62 14.29
C ILE A 76 -17.70 3.87 15.07
N GLU A 77 -17.92 2.59 15.34
CA GLU A 77 -16.91 1.68 15.90
C GLU A 77 -15.65 1.56 15.04
N ALA A 78 -15.76 1.62 13.70
CA ALA A 78 -14.59 1.60 12.82
C ALA A 78 -13.78 2.91 12.92
N ILE A 79 -14.46 4.04 13.16
CA ILE A 79 -13.83 5.35 13.38
C ILE A 79 -13.13 5.36 14.75
N GLU A 80 -13.78 4.87 15.80
CA GLU A 80 -13.19 4.72 17.14
C GLU A 80 -12.01 3.75 17.15
N ARG A 81 -12.13 2.58 16.50
CA ARG A 81 -11.01 1.64 16.30
C ARG A 81 -9.85 2.33 15.59
N LYS A 82 -10.12 3.14 14.56
CA LYS A 82 -9.07 3.88 13.84
C LYS A 82 -8.38 4.92 14.75
N LYS A 83 -9.11 5.59 15.63
CA LYS A 83 -8.52 6.49 16.65
C LYS A 83 -7.66 5.73 17.66
N GLN A 84 -8.09 4.55 18.11
CA GLN A 84 -7.29 3.70 18.98
C GLN A 84 -6.03 3.17 18.28
N LEU A 85 -6.12 2.80 17.00
CA LEU A 85 -5.00 2.37 16.17
C LEU A 85 -3.98 3.50 15.94
N ASN A 86 -4.43 4.74 15.78
CA ASN A 86 -3.56 5.92 15.65
C ASN A 86 -2.74 6.23 16.92
N LYS A 87 -3.06 5.59 18.06
CA LYS A 87 -2.26 5.70 19.30
C LYS A 87 -0.94 4.92 19.21
N PHE A 88 -0.87 3.92 18.33
CA PHE A 88 0.31 3.09 18.17
C PHE A 88 1.14 3.55 16.97
N ASP A 89 2.45 3.46 17.11
CA ASP A 89 3.34 3.55 15.96
C ASP A 89 3.08 2.36 15.02
N HIS A 90 2.85 2.66 13.75
CA HIS A 90 2.65 1.64 12.73
C HIS A 90 3.94 1.41 11.96
N LEU A 91 4.35 0.14 11.86
CA LEU A 91 5.40 -0.29 10.98
C LEU A 91 4.83 -1.29 9.97
N SER A 92 4.85 -0.92 8.70
CA SER A 92 4.33 -1.75 7.63
C SER A 92 5.30 -2.86 7.25
N ARG A 93 4.76 -3.98 6.75
CA ARG A 93 5.56 -5.07 6.17
C ARG A 93 6.49 -4.58 5.06
N ARG A 94 6.06 -3.57 4.30
CA ARG A 94 6.85 -2.97 3.21
C ARG A 94 8.10 -2.29 3.76
N GLU A 95 7.97 -1.54 4.85
CA GLU A 95 9.11 -0.86 5.49
C GLU A 95 10.10 -1.88 6.05
N ILE A 96 9.63 -2.93 6.71
CA ILE A 96 10.49 -4.03 7.18
C ILE A 96 11.22 -4.69 6.00
N PHE A 97 10.50 -4.97 4.91
CA PHE A 97 11.10 -5.57 3.71
C PHE A 97 12.17 -4.67 3.10
N ARG A 98 11.92 -3.36 2.98
CA ARG A 98 12.89 -2.41 2.44
C ARG A 98 14.09 -2.20 3.37
N PHE A 99 13.88 -2.23 4.69
CA PHE A 99 14.97 -2.22 5.65
C PHE A 99 15.89 -3.43 5.46
N LEU A 100 15.30 -4.63 5.37
CA LEU A 100 16.05 -5.88 5.19
C LEU A 100 16.74 -5.96 3.83
N TRP A 101 16.02 -5.62 2.75
CA TRP A 101 16.46 -5.87 1.39
C TRP A 101 17.04 -4.64 0.69
N MET A 102 16.54 -3.43 0.92
CA MET A 102 17.04 -2.23 0.22
C MET A 102 18.08 -1.46 1.04
N ASN A 103 18.41 -1.92 2.26
CA ASN A 103 19.21 -1.18 3.24
C ASN A 103 18.65 0.23 3.52
N GLU A 104 17.33 0.40 3.41
CA GLU A 104 16.68 1.67 3.78
C GLU A 104 16.63 1.80 5.30
N ASP A 105 16.89 3.00 5.83
CA ASP A 105 16.80 3.24 7.26
C ASP A 105 15.35 3.22 7.74
N ILE A 106 15.15 2.62 8.91
CA ILE A 106 13.92 2.74 9.69
C ILE A 106 14.22 3.52 10.96
N LEU A 107 13.19 4.14 11.54
CA LEU A 107 13.32 4.92 12.75
C LEU A 107 14.01 4.08 13.85
N PRO A 108 15.04 4.60 14.56
CA PRO A 108 15.84 3.81 15.50
C PRO A 108 15.00 3.07 16.55
N LYS A 109 13.97 3.73 17.07
CA LYS A 109 13.01 3.13 18.01
C LYS A 109 12.36 1.83 17.46
N HIS A 110 12.00 1.82 16.17
CA HIS A 110 11.42 0.65 15.52
C HIS A 110 12.47 -0.42 15.30
N ARG A 111 13.69 -0.04 14.90
CA ARG A 111 14.80 -0.98 14.75
C ARG A 111 15.07 -1.70 16.05
N ASP A 112 15.31 -0.97 17.13
CA ASP A 112 15.66 -1.54 18.43
C ASP A 112 14.55 -2.45 18.93
N TYR A 113 13.29 -2.01 18.76
CA TYR A 113 12.13 -2.84 19.07
C TYR A 113 12.09 -4.14 18.26
N LEU A 114 12.35 -4.08 16.95
CA LEU A 114 12.38 -5.28 16.10
C LEU A 114 13.50 -6.24 16.50
N MET A 115 14.69 -5.73 16.82
CA MET A 115 15.83 -6.55 17.19
C MET A 115 15.60 -7.29 18.51
N VAL A 116 14.95 -6.65 19.48
CA VAL A 116 14.66 -7.25 20.79
C VAL A 116 13.49 -8.23 20.71
N ASN A 117 12.39 -7.84 20.06
CA ASN A 117 11.14 -8.62 20.10
C ASN A 117 11.03 -9.66 19.00
N TYR A 118 11.78 -9.52 17.91
CA TYR A 118 11.73 -10.42 16.76
C TYR A 118 13.15 -10.85 16.31
N PRO A 119 13.83 -11.73 17.08
CA PRO A 119 15.18 -12.21 16.76
C PRO A 119 15.29 -12.79 15.34
N ILE A 120 14.21 -13.38 14.83
CA ILE A 120 14.12 -13.88 13.45
C ILE A 120 14.43 -12.82 12.39
N ILE A 121 14.02 -11.56 12.60
CA ILE A 121 14.28 -10.45 11.68
C ILE A 121 15.77 -10.10 11.68
N TRP A 122 16.42 -10.20 12.84
CA TRP A 122 17.85 -9.98 12.96
C TRP A 122 18.68 -11.07 12.26
N GLU A 123 18.28 -12.34 12.42
CA GLU A 123 18.93 -13.45 11.70
C GLU A 123 18.78 -13.30 10.18
N LEU A 124 17.59 -12.92 9.71
CA LEU A 124 17.36 -12.62 8.30
C LEU A 124 18.22 -11.44 7.81
N TYR A 125 18.33 -10.38 8.60
CA TYR A 125 19.16 -9.22 8.27
C TYR A 125 20.63 -9.59 8.10
N LYS A 126 21.18 -10.38 9.05
CA LYS A 126 22.55 -10.91 8.98
C LYS A 126 22.73 -11.77 7.72
N CYS A 127 21.81 -12.69 7.46
CA CYS A 127 21.84 -13.56 6.29
C CYS A 127 21.90 -12.76 4.99
N VAL A 128 21.05 -11.76 4.81
CA VAL A 128 21.02 -10.92 3.59
C VAL A 128 22.34 -10.15 3.44
N LYS A 129 22.88 -9.59 4.53
CA LYS A 129 24.14 -8.86 4.49
C LYS A 129 25.34 -9.74 4.16
N GLU A 130 25.44 -10.90 4.79
CA GLU A 130 26.54 -11.84 4.57
C GLU A 130 26.49 -12.41 3.16
N PHE A 131 25.31 -12.80 2.68
CA PHE A 131 25.15 -13.28 1.31
C PHE A 131 25.56 -12.22 0.28
N ARG A 132 25.18 -10.95 0.48
CA ARG A 132 25.63 -9.86 -0.40
C ARG A 132 27.13 -9.67 -0.38
N ARG A 133 27.76 -9.83 0.79
CA ARG A 133 29.20 -9.69 0.94
C ARG A 133 29.93 -10.73 0.09
N VAL A 134 29.44 -11.97 0.04
CA VAL A 134 30.00 -13.03 -0.82
C VAL A 134 30.13 -12.57 -2.27
N PHE A 135 29.08 -12.01 -2.86
CA PHE A 135 29.08 -11.52 -4.25
C PHE A 135 29.83 -10.20 -4.42
N LYS A 136 29.80 -9.32 -3.42
CA LYS A 136 30.51 -8.04 -3.47
C LYS A 136 32.03 -8.24 -3.43
N GLU A 137 32.49 -9.15 -2.59
CA GLU A 137 33.93 -9.44 -2.39
C GLU A 137 34.42 -10.60 -3.28
N LYS A 138 33.51 -11.27 -3.99
CA LYS A 138 33.79 -12.43 -4.87
C LYS A 138 34.64 -13.49 -4.16
N SER A 139 34.23 -13.85 -2.94
CA SER A 139 35.03 -14.68 -2.05
C SER A 139 34.38 -16.06 -1.85
N LEU A 140 34.96 -17.10 -2.46
CA LEU A 140 34.53 -18.48 -2.22
C LEU A 140 34.68 -18.94 -0.77
N PRO A 141 35.75 -18.59 -0.04
CA PRO A 141 35.83 -18.90 1.39
C PRO A 141 34.62 -18.35 2.17
N GLN A 142 34.16 -17.13 1.84
CA GLN A 142 32.95 -16.59 2.46
C GLN A 142 31.67 -17.31 2.03
N LEU A 143 31.61 -17.80 0.78
CA LEU A 143 30.50 -18.63 0.31
C LEU A 143 30.40 -19.93 1.12
N TYR A 144 31.51 -20.64 1.31
CA TYR A 144 31.50 -21.90 2.07
C TYR A 144 31.12 -21.66 3.54
N LEU A 145 31.72 -20.64 4.19
CA LEU A 145 31.35 -20.26 5.55
C LEU A 145 29.88 -19.85 5.68
N PHE A 146 29.34 -19.17 4.66
CA PHE A 146 27.93 -18.82 4.60
C PHE A 146 27.05 -20.08 4.52
N ILE A 147 27.37 -21.01 3.63
CA ILE A 147 26.60 -22.26 3.44
C ILE A 147 26.61 -23.07 4.74
N ASP A 148 27.79 -23.33 5.33
CA ASP A 148 27.93 -24.13 6.54
C ASP A 148 27.15 -23.52 7.72
N ARG A 149 27.23 -22.20 7.89
CA ARG A 149 26.49 -21.50 8.94
C ARG A 149 24.98 -21.64 8.77
N TYR A 150 24.46 -21.35 7.58
CA TYR A 150 23.02 -21.24 7.38
C TYR A 150 22.35 -22.59 7.14
N LYS A 151 23.08 -23.66 6.80
CA LYS A 151 22.56 -25.04 6.81
C LYS A 151 22.10 -25.49 8.19
N GLU A 152 22.84 -25.13 9.23
CA GLU A 152 22.52 -25.44 10.63
C GLU A 152 21.57 -24.42 11.28
N SER A 153 21.01 -23.50 10.50
CA SER A 153 20.07 -22.49 11.01
C SER A 153 18.76 -23.13 11.47
N GLU A 154 18.30 -22.76 12.67
CA GLU A 154 16.98 -23.13 13.20
C GLU A 154 15.82 -22.67 12.29
N LEU A 155 16.05 -21.59 11.53
CA LEU A 155 15.12 -21.12 10.51
C LEU A 155 15.17 -22.04 9.29
N LYS A 156 14.22 -22.98 9.22
CA LYS A 156 14.07 -23.93 8.10
C LYS A 156 14.20 -23.30 6.71
N PRO A 157 13.62 -22.11 6.42
CA PRO A 157 13.79 -21.50 5.10
C PRO A 157 15.25 -21.14 4.76
N LEU A 158 16.05 -20.74 5.76
CA LEU A 158 17.48 -20.46 5.58
C LEU A 158 18.29 -21.74 5.40
N ALA A 159 17.99 -22.78 6.19
CA ALA A 159 18.62 -24.09 6.05
C ALA A 159 18.37 -24.71 4.68
N ILE A 160 17.13 -24.65 4.18
CA ILE A 160 16.77 -25.12 2.84
C ILE A 160 17.49 -24.30 1.77
N PHE A 161 17.55 -22.97 1.92
CA PHE A 161 18.26 -22.10 0.99
C PHE A 161 19.75 -22.46 0.92
N ALA A 162 20.44 -22.56 2.05
CA ALA A 162 21.86 -22.89 2.12
C ALA A 162 22.15 -24.30 1.58
N THR A 163 21.31 -25.29 1.91
CA THR A 163 21.39 -26.64 1.34
C THR A 163 21.19 -26.63 -0.18
N GLY A 164 20.32 -25.75 -0.69
CA GLY A 164 20.13 -25.56 -2.12
C GLY A 164 21.38 -25.02 -2.81
N LEU A 165 22.05 -24.04 -2.20
CA LEU A 165 23.32 -23.51 -2.72
C LEU A 165 24.41 -24.58 -2.76
N GLU A 166 24.48 -25.44 -1.75
CA GLU A 166 25.45 -26.54 -1.70
C GLU A 166 25.19 -27.61 -2.77
N LYS A 167 23.92 -27.92 -3.07
CA LYS A 167 23.58 -28.88 -4.13
C LYS A 167 24.04 -28.43 -5.51
N ASP A 168 23.96 -27.13 -5.78
CA ASP A 168 24.36 -26.51 -7.04
C ASP A 168 25.71 -25.78 -6.93
N LEU A 169 26.63 -26.27 -6.08
CA LEU A 169 27.83 -25.55 -5.66
C LEU A 169 28.68 -25.05 -6.83
N GLU A 170 28.96 -25.89 -7.81
CA GLU A 170 29.74 -25.52 -9.00
C GLU A 170 29.13 -24.33 -9.75
N ALA A 171 27.80 -24.30 -9.90
CA ALA A 171 27.11 -23.18 -10.54
C ALA A 171 27.17 -21.91 -9.68
N VAL A 172 27.06 -22.04 -8.36
CA VAL A 172 27.12 -20.92 -7.42
C VAL A 172 28.53 -20.33 -7.34
N GLU A 173 29.58 -21.16 -7.30
CA GLU A 173 30.98 -20.73 -7.32
C GLU A 173 31.27 -19.92 -8.58
N ASN A 174 30.85 -20.44 -9.74
CA ASN A 174 30.97 -19.74 -11.01
C ASN A 174 30.20 -18.41 -10.99
N ALA A 175 29.00 -18.36 -10.40
CA ALA A 175 28.23 -17.12 -10.27
C ALA A 175 28.88 -16.09 -9.35
N VAL A 176 29.60 -16.51 -8.30
CA VAL A 176 30.32 -15.62 -7.39
C VAL A 176 31.59 -15.06 -8.04
N MET A 177 32.33 -15.89 -8.80
CA MET A 177 33.59 -15.47 -9.42
C MET A 177 33.41 -14.71 -10.73
N SER A 178 32.34 -14.98 -11.47
CA SER A 178 32.11 -14.39 -12.78
C SER A 178 31.86 -12.88 -12.72
N ASP A 179 32.50 -12.15 -13.64
CA ASP A 179 32.20 -10.74 -13.91
C ASP A 179 30.96 -10.57 -14.81
N LEU A 180 30.49 -11.65 -15.43
CA LEU A 180 29.39 -11.62 -16.38
C LEU A 180 28.07 -11.49 -15.64
N SER A 181 27.30 -10.45 -15.99
CA SER A 181 25.94 -10.30 -15.52
C SER A 181 24.98 -11.08 -16.42
N ASN A 182 24.15 -11.93 -15.81
CA ASN A 182 22.98 -12.51 -16.48
C ASN A 182 21.90 -11.47 -16.81
N GLY A 183 22.08 -10.19 -16.43
CA GLY A 183 21.09 -9.13 -16.61
C GLY A 183 20.65 -8.93 -18.06
N PHE A 184 21.55 -9.10 -19.04
CA PHE A 184 21.17 -9.03 -20.46
C PHE A 184 20.22 -10.18 -20.85
N VAL A 185 20.58 -11.41 -20.46
CA VAL A 185 19.78 -12.61 -20.75
C VAL A 185 18.45 -12.57 -20.01
N GLU A 186 18.45 -12.14 -18.75
CA GLU A 186 17.24 -11.92 -17.96
C GLU A 186 16.35 -10.83 -18.53
N GLY A 187 16.93 -9.72 -19.01
CA GLY A 187 16.22 -8.66 -19.71
C GLY A 187 15.52 -9.17 -20.97
N PHE A 188 16.22 -9.97 -21.78
CA PHE A 188 15.65 -10.60 -22.96
C PHE A 188 14.53 -11.60 -22.61
N ASN A 189 14.74 -12.42 -21.58
CA ASN A 189 13.73 -13.34 -21.07
C ASN A 189 12.49 -12.60 -20.56
N ASN A 190 12.67 -11.45 -19.89
CA ASN A 190 11.56 -10.62 -19.41
C ASN A 190 10.79 -10.00 -20.58
N LYS A 191 11.49 -9.45 -21.59
CA LYS A 191 10.87 -8.94 -22.82
C LYS A 191 10.07 -10.03 -23.54
N LEU A 192 10.65 -11.21 -23.68
CA LEU A 192 10.00 -12.36 -24.32
C LEU A 192 8.77 -12.83 -23.53
N LYS A 193 8.87 -12.94 -22.20
CA LYS A 193 7.74 -13.27 -21.32
C LYS A 193 6.63 -12.23 -21.40
N MET A 194 6.97 -10.94 -21.47
CA MET A 194 6.00 -9.85 -21.65
C MET A 194 5.25 -9.99 -22.98
N ILE A 195 5.97 -10.15 -24.10
CA ILE A 195 5.36 -10.33 -25.43
C ILE A 195 4.42 -11.53 -25.43
N LYS A 196 4.83 -12.67 -24.85
CA LYS A 196 3.97 -13.85 -24.72
C LYS A 196 2.69 -13.55 -23.92
N ARG A 197 2.77 -12.82 -22.81
CA ARG A 197 1.59 -12.43 -22.00
C ARG A 197 0.65 -11.51 -22.76
N THR A 198 1.16 -10.49 -23.44
CA THR A 198 0.36 -9.58 -24.29
C THR A 198 -0.33 -10.32 -25.41
N MET A 199 0.27 -11.41 -25.92
CA MET A 199 -0.27 -12.25 -26.98
C MET A 199 -1.07 -13.44 -26.46
N TYR A 200 -1.40 -13.49 -25.16
CA TYR A 200 -2.15 -14.60 -24.52
C TYR A 200 -1.56 -15.99 -24.79
N GLY A 201 -0.24 -16.09 -24.96
CA GLY A 201 0.45 -17.33 -25.30
C GLY A 201 0.23 -17.82 -26.74
N ARG A 202 -0.50 -17.10 -27.59
CA ARG A 202 -0.86 -17.50 -28.96
C ARG A 202 0.16 -17.10 -30.03
N CYS A 203 1.41 -16.92 -29.64
CA CYS A 203 2.49 -16.59 -30.58
C CYS A 203 3.33 -17.83 -30.90
N GLY A 204 3.21 -18.35 -32.12
CA GLY A 204 4.18 -19.29 -32.67
C GLY A 204 5.56 -18.63 -32.88
N GLN A 205 6.61 -19.43 -33.07
CA GLN A 205 8.00 -18.96 -33.15
C GLN A 205 8.18 -17.79 -34.13
N LYS A 206 7.64 -17.88 -35.35
CA LYS A 206 7.75 -16.84 -36.39
C LYS A 206 7.17 -15.48 -35.91
N LEU A 207 6.00 -15.49 -35.28
CA LEU A 207 5.33 -14.29 -34.80
C LEU A 207 6.04 -13.70 -33.57
N LEU A 208 6.57 -14.56 -32.71
CA LEU A 208 7.36 -14.13 -31.55
C LEU A 208 8.67 -13.45 -31.99
N THR A 209 9.38 -14.03 -32.97
CA THR A 209 10.60 -13.45 -33.54
C THR A 209 10.32 -12.10 -34.20
N ALA A 210 9.29 -12.02 -35.04
CA ALA A 210 8.89 -10.76 -35.68
C ALA A 210 8.60 -9.66 -34.65
N LYS A 211 7.91 -9.98 -33.55
CA LYS A 211 7.55 -9.02 -32.51
C LYS A 211 8.71 -8.66 -31.57
N LEU A 212 9.70 -9.53 -31.43
CA LEU A 212 10.95 -9.23 -30.71
C LEU A 212 11.83 -8.24 -31.49
N MET A 213 11.87 -8.41 -32.81
CA MET A 213 12.60 -7.54 -33.75
C MET A 213 11.89 -6.20 -34.00
N TYR A 214 10.57 -6.17 -33.87
CA TYR A 214 9.78 -4.94 -33.99
C TYR A 214 9.99 -4.06 -32.75
N ASP A 215 10.73 -2.96 -32.91
CA ASP A 215 10.86 -1.90 -31.91
C ASP A 215 9.98 -0.69 -32.30
N PRO A 216 8.80 -0.50 -31.67
CA PRO A 216 7.91 0.62 -31.98
C PRO A 216 8.48 1.99 -31.57
N HIS A 217 9.63 2.05 -30.89
CA HIS A 217 10.30 3.28 -30.46
C HIS A 217 11.67 3.50 -31.11
N SER A 218 12.09 2.64 -32.05
CA SER A 218 13.26 2.93 -32.88
C SER A 218 12.94 4.16 -33.72
N LYS A 219 13.54 5.31 -33.38
CA LYS A 219 13.54 6.46 -34.28
C LYS A 219 14.31 6.03 -35.53
N SER A 220 13.62 6.09 -36.67
CA SER A 220 14.26 6.03 -37.98
C SER A 220 15.35 7.10 -38.02
N GLY A 221 16.60 6.65 -38.13
CA GLY A 221 17.72 7.52 -38.50
C GLY A 221 17.61 7.96 -39.94
#